data_AF-A0A0C2IVA0-F1
#
_entry.id   AF-A0A0C2IVA0-F1
#
_cell.length_a   1.000
_cell.length_b   1.000
_cell.length_c   1.000
_cell.angle_alpha   90.00
_cell.angle_beta   90.00
_cell.angle_gamma   90.00
#
_symmetry.space_group_name_H-M   'P 1'
#
loop_
_entity.id
_entity.type
_entity.pdbx_description
1 polymer ?
#
loop_
_entity_poly.entity_id
_entity_poly.type
_entity_poly.pdbx_seq_one_letter_code
_entity_poly.pdbx_strand_id
1 'polypeptide(L)'
;MFGAEKLSGRISFSYDQGIHWYNTNLEDTNFIVINQLESQNNLGIAAINYNERNQIYSLFLFNFSRVICINVLMIDRTCYNEDFEVWYVPRYHENCYQGLAVWYMRKKPSVICVEYRTFHRPKIESCPCSLEDFLWYHEFNHSEPN
;
A
#
# COMPACT_ATOMS: atom_id res chain seq x y z
N MET A 1 2.79 -3.36 -3.65
CA MET A 1 1.83 -2.93 -4.70
C MET A 1 2.00 -3.82 -5.91
N PHE A 2 0.92 -4.13 -6.61
CA PHE A 2 0.92 -4.96 -7.81
C PHE A 2 -0.13 -4.42 -8.76
N GLY A 3 0.20 -4.35 -10.06
CA GLY A 3 -0.72 -3.94 -11.10
C GLY A 3 -0.34 -4.58 -12.43
N ALA A 4 -1.31 -4.67 -13.33
CA ALA A 4 -1.08 -5.03 -14.72
C ALA A 4 -1.57 -3.89 -15.61
N GLU A 5 -0.79 -3.59 -16.64
CA GLU A 5 -1.18 -2.65 -17.68
C GLU A 5 -2.16 -3.34 -18.65
N LYS A 6 -3.18 -2.59 -19.05
CA LYS A 6 -4.21 -3.11 -19.96
C LYS A 6 -3.60 -3.33 -21.35
N LEU A 7 -3.92 -4.45 -22.00
CA LEU A 7 -3.53 -4.81 -23.37
C LEU A 7 -2.04 -5.11 -23.62
N SER A 8 -1.12 -4.65 -22.78
CA SER A 8 0.32 -4.90 -22.99
C SER A 8 0.81 -6.20 -22.37
N GLY A 9 0.06 -6.80 -21.44
CA GLY A 9 0.51 -7.95 -20.66
C GLY A 9 1.63 -7.63 -19.66
N ARG A 10 1.99 -6.34 -19.51
CA ARG A 10 3.01 -5.88 -18.59
C ARG A 10 2.48 -5.90 -17.17
N ILE A 11 3.22 -6.57 -16.30
CA ILE A 11 2.99 -6.57 -14.86
C ILE A 11 4.04 -5.70 -14.19
N SER A 12 3.57 -4.88 -13.26
CA SER A 12 4.38 -3.98 -12.46
C SER A 12 4.14 -4.23 -10.98
N PHE A 13 5.21 -4.35 -10.20
CA PHE A 13 5.12 -4.54 -8.76
C PHE A 13 6.20 -3.76 -8.01
N SER A 14 5.89 -3.42 -6.76
CA SER A 14 6.77 -2.65 -5.87
C SER A 14 6.67 -3.18 -4.44
N TYR A 15 7.82 -3.24 -3.76
CA TYR A 15 7.96 -3.68 -2.37
C TYR A 15 8.12 -2.52 -1.36
N ASP A 16 8.30 -1.30 -1.87
CA ASP A 16 8.71 -0.11 -1.11
C ASP A 16 7.71 1.04 -1.31
N GLN A 17 6.42 0.71 -1.37
CA GLN A 17 5.33 1.68 -1.47
C GLN A 17 5.36 2.51 -2.77
N GLY A 18 5.88 1.93 -3.86
CA GLY A 18 5.87 2.56 -5.19
C GLY A 18 7.05 3.47 -5.46
N ILE A 19 8.09 3.46 -4.62
CA ILE A 19 9.33 4.23 -4.87
C ILE A 19 10.10 3.58 -6.03
N HIS A 20 10.29 2.26 -5.99
CA HIS A 20 10.88 1.50 -7.08
C HIS A 20 9.89 0.48 -7.64
N TRP A 21 9.90 0.34 -8.97
CA TRP A 21 9.01 -0.54 -9.72
C TRP A 21 9.79 -1.57 -10.51
N TYR A 22 9.38 -2.82 -10.38
CA TYR A 22 9.87 -3.93 -11.17
C TYR A 22 8.82 -4.29 -12.21
N ASN A 23 9.27 -4.57 -13.43
CA ASN A 23 8.39 -4.86 -14.55
C ASN A 23 8.75 -6.20 -15.17
N THR A 24 7.72 -6.98 -15.49
CA THR A 24 7.86 -8.18 -16.31
C THR A 24 6.77 -8.18 -17.37
N ASN A 25 7.06 -8.72 -18.54
CA ASN A 25 6.08 -8.81 -19.62
C ASN A 25 5.65 -10.27 -19.78
N LEU A 26 4.35 -10.50 -19.72
CA LEU A 26 3.74 -11.76 -20.11
C LEU A 26 3.03 -11.50 -21.44
N GLU A 27 3.72 -11.81 -22.54
CA GLU A 27 3.21 -11.60 -23.89
C GLU A 27 1.79 -12.18 -24.07
N ASP A 28 0.96 -11.50 -24.87
CA ASP A 28 -0.40 -11.94 -25.21
C ASP A 28 -1.30 -12.23 -23.98
N THR A 29 -1.09 -11.54 -22.86
CA THR A 29 -1.96 -11.60 -21.68
C THR A 29 -2.84 -10.35 -21.52
N ASN A 30 -4.13 -10.57 -21.32
CA ASN A 30 -5.14 -9.59 -20.96
C ASN A 30 -5.79 -10.00 -19.62
N PHE A 31 -5.22 -9.50 -18.52
CA PHE A 31 -5.75 -9.77 -17.19
C PHE A 31 -7.08 -9.05 -16.98
N ILE A 32 -8.14 -9.82 -16.83
CA ILE A 32 -9.50 -9.31 -16.60
C ILE A 32 -9.82 -9.19 -15.10
N VAL A 33 -9.16 -10.00 -14.26
CA VAL A 33 -9.31 -10.01 -12.81
C VAL A 33 -7.95 -10.21 -12.17
N ILE A 34 -7.64 -9.41 -11.16
CA ILE A 34 -6.45 -9.55 -10.31
C ILE A 34 -6.93 -9.41 -8.87
N ASN A 35 -6.73 -10.45 -8.07
CA ASN A 35 -7.12 -10.47 -6.66
C ASN A 35 -5.96 -10.98 -5.80
N GLN A 36 -5.81 -10.39 -4.63
CA GLN A 36 -4.95 -10.95 -3.60
C GLN A 36 -5.61 -12.21 -3.03
N LEU A 37 -4.83 -13.27 -2.84
CA LEU A 37 -5.32 -14.47 -2.16
C LEU A 37 -5.52 -14.15 -0.69
N GLU A 38 -6.76 -14.21 -0.21
CA GLU A 38 -7.09 -13.94 1.19
C GLU A 38 -6.47 -14.99 2.11
N SER A 39 -5.30 -14.68 2.66
CA SER A 39 -4.74 -15.37 3.81
C SER A 39 -3.71 -14.48 4.48
N GLN A 40 -3.71 -14.48 5.82
CA GLN A 40 -2.95 -13.56 6.67
C GLN A 40 -1.44 -13.55 6.38
N ASN A 41 -0.92 -14.61 5.76
CA ASN A 41 0.50 -14.77 5.42
C ASN A 41 0.73 -15.15 3.96
N ASN A 42 -0.30 -15.11 3.11
CA ASN A 42 -0.14 -15.46 1.71
C ASN A 42 0.13 -14.19 0.90
N LEU A 43 1.38 -14.00 0.51
CA LEU A 43 1.78 -12.98 -0.46
C LEU A 43 1.48 -13.47 -1.91
N GLY A 44 0.41 -14.23 -2.07
CA GLY A 44 -0.02 -14.79 -3.34
C GLY A 44 -1.02 -13.85 -4.01
N ILE A 45 -0.85 -13.64 -5.32
CA ILE A 45 -1.81 -12.90 -6.14
C ILE A 45 -2.29 -13.84 -7.23
N ALA A 46 -3.61 -13.97 -7.35
CA ALA A 46 -4.24 -14.71 -8.43
C ALA A 46 -4.73 -13.73 -9.50
N ALA A 47 -4.47 -14.07 -10.76
CA ALA A 47 -4.99 -13.31 -11.89
C ALA A 47 -5.64 -14.24 -12.91
N ILE A 48 -6.77 -13.79 -13.47
CA ILE A 48 -7.44 -14.47 -14.56
C ILE A 48 -7.14 -13.71 -15.84
N ASN A 49 -6.56 -14.43 -16.79
CA ASN A 49 -6.35 -13.98 -18.15
C ASN A 49 -7.44 -14.53 -19.05
N TYR A 50 -7.92 -13.72 -19.99
CA TYR A 50 -8.75 -14.20 -21.09
C TYR A 50 -8.05 -13.89 -22.42
N ASN A 51 -7.66 -14.93 -23.14
CA ASN A 51 -7.08 -14.79 -24.46
C ASN A 51 -8.20 -14.79 -25.51
N GLU A 52 -8.46 -13.63 -26.11
CA GLU A 52 -9.53 -13.44 -27.09
C GLU A 52 -9.31 -14.23 -28.39
N ARG A 53 -8.05 -14.45 -28.80
CA ARG A 53 -7.72 -15.17 -30.05
C ARG A 53 -8.09 -16.64 -29.94
N ASN A 54 -7.75 -17.26 -28.81
CA ASN A 54 -7.96 -18.69 -28.60
C ASN A 54 -9.24 -19.00 -27.80
N GLN A 55 -9.92 -17.97 -27.29
CA GLN A 55 -11.09 -18.08 -26.40
C GLN A 55 -10.82 -18.94 -25.14
N ILE A 56 -9.62 -18.80 -24.57
CA ILE A 56 -9.16 -19.59 -23.42
C ILE A 56 -9.02 -18.69 -22.19
N TYR A 57 -9.53 -19.17 -21.05
CA TYR A 57 -9.24 -18.62 -19.73
C TYR A 57 -8.01 -19.29 -19.13
N SER A 58 -7.14 -18.50 -18.52
CA SER A 58 -5.95 -19.01 -17.82
C SER A 58 -5.85 -18.40 -16.42
N LEU A 59 -5.52 -19.23 -15.43
CA LEU A 59 -5.26 -18.81 -14.07
C LEU A 59 -3.75 -18.65 -13.86
N PHE A 60 -3.34 -17.47 -13.45
CA PHE A 60 -1.97 -17.17 -13.06
C PHE A 60 -1.90 -17.02 -11.54
N LEU A 61 -0.89 -17.65 -10.94
CA LEU A 61 -0.59 -17.56 -9.52
C LEU A 61 0.80 -16.95 -9.36
N PHE A 62 0.84 -15.71 -8.87
CA PHE A 62 2.07 -15.02 -8.54
C PHE A 62 2.38 -15.24 -7.07
N ASN A 63 3.54 -15.84 -6.78
CA ASN A 63 3.94 -16.16 -5.41
C ASN A 63 5.05 -15.19 -4.96
N PHE A 64 4.70 -14.28 -4.06
CA PHE A 64 5.64 -13.33 -3.45
C PHE A 64 6.08 -13.76 -2.03
N SER A 65 5.97 -15.05 -1.69
CA SER A 65 6.38 -15.55 -0.36
C SER A 65 7.90 -15.53 -0.13
N ARG A 66 8.71 -15.33 -1.19
CA ARG A 66 10.19 -15.32 -1.13
C ARG A 66 10.79 -14.06 -1.77
N VAL A 67 10.17 -12.92 -1.51
CA VAL A 67 10.58 -11.65 -2.11
C VAL A 67 11.97 -11.19 -1.64
N ILE A 68 12.39 -11.56 -0.43
CA ILE A 68 13.67 -11.09 0.13
C ILE A 68 14.83 -11.93 -0.40
N CYS A 69 14.55 -13.15 -0.87
CA CYS A 69 15.50 -14.07 -1.50
C CYS A 69 15.81 -13.74 -2.99
N ILE A 70 15.79 -12.46 -3.39
CA ILE A 70 16.10 -12.05 -4.79
C ILE A 70 17.54 -12.42 -5.18
N ASN A 71 18.44 -12.55 -4.21
CA ASN A 71 19.75 -13.16 -4.39
C ASN A 71 19.94 -14.18 -3.27
N VAL A 72 20.44 -15.37 -3.59
CA VAL A 72 20.70 -16.55 -2.72
C VAL A 72 21.41 -16.26 -1.37
N LEU A 73 21.80 -15.01 -1.12
CA LEU A 73 22.49 -14.49 0.06
C LEU A 73 21.58 -13.93 1.15
N MET A 74 20.27 -13.76 0.93
CA MET A 74 19.36 -13.20 1.94
C MET A 74 18.19 -14.14 2.27
N ILE A 75 18.00 -14.38 3.57
CA ILE A 75 16.86 -15.12 4.13
C ILE A 75 15.73 -14.12 4.37
N ASP A 76 14.48 -14.52 4.08
CA ASP A 76 13.31 -13.75 4.48
C ASP A 76 13.32 -13.55 6.01
N ARG A 77 13.63 -12.34 6.46
CA ARG A 77 13.66 -12.01 7.88
C ARG A 77 12.33 -11.41 8.35
N THR A 78 11.97 -11.71 9.57
CA THR A 78 10.87 -11.04 10.28
C THR A 78 11.25 -9.60 10.59
N CYS A 79 10.30 -8.68 10.47
CA CYS A 79 10.50 -7.28 10.87
C CYS A 79 10.67 -7.16 12.40
N TYR A 80 11.63 -6.34 12.83
CA TYR A 80 11.82 -5.93 14.23
C TYR A 80 11.39 -4.48 14.43
N ASN A 81 11.25 -4.03 15.69
CA ASN A 81 10.77 -2.68 16.01
C ASN A 81 11.59 -1.56 15.32
N GLU A 82 12.88 -1.78 15.08
CA GLU A 82 13.79 -0.82 14.42
C GLU A 82 13.48 -0.62 12.92
N ASP A 83 12.78 -1.59 12.32
CA ASP A 83 12.35 -1.56 10.92
C ASP A 83 11.09 -0.71 10.70
N PHE A 84 10.52 -0.19 11.79
CA PHE A 84 9.34 0.67 11.77
C PHE A 84 9.70 2.12 12.07
N GLU A 85 8.87 3.02 11.59
CA GLU A 85 8.91 4.44 11.85
C GLU A 85 7.54 4.93 12.32
N VAL A 86 7.54 6.02 13.09
CA VAL A 86 6.31 6.73 13.41
C VAL A 86 5.83 7.45 12.15
N TRP A 87 4.62 7.12 11.70
CA TRP A 87 3.98 7.78 10.58
C TRP A 87 2.70 8.46 11.06
N TYR A 88 2.69 9.79 11.01
CA TYR A 88 1.51 10.61 11.31
C TYR A 88 0.57 10.61 10.11
N VAL A 89 -0.74 10.66 10.37
CA VAL A 89 -1.74 10.85 9.31
C VAL A 89 -1.48 12.20 8.65
N PRO A 90 -1.23 12.26 7.32
CA PRO A 90 -0.92 13.52 6.65
C PRO A 90 -2.10 14.49 6.75
N ARG A 91 -1.82 15.73 7.17
CA ARG A 91 -2.77 16.84 7.25
C ARG A 91 -2.19 18.08 6.57
N TYR A 92 -3.05 19.04 6.26
CA TYR A 92 -2.63 20.31 5.65
C TYR A 92 -1.79 21.16 6.62
N HIS A 93 -2.16 21.19 7.90
CA HIS A 93 -1.47 21.92 8.95
C HIS A 93 -1.18 21.00 10.13
N GLU A 94 0.09 20.92 10.51
CA GLU A 94 0.60 20.12 11.64
C GLU A 94 0.10 18.66 11.65
N ASN A 95 0.25 17.98 12.79
CA ASN A 95 -0.23 16.61 12.98
C ASN A 95 -1.56 16.54 13.77
N CYS A 96 -2.05 17.68 14.25
CA CYS A 96 -3.27 17.79 15.05
C CYS A 96 -4.47 18.04 14.13
N TYR A 97 -5.56 17.30 14.35
CA TYR A 97 -6.83 17.53 13.67
C TYR A 97 -7.99 17.16 14.58
N GLN A 98 -8.95 18.07 14.72
CA GLN A 98 -10.07 18.01 15.66
C GLN A 98 -9.60 17.71 17.09
N GLY A 99 -8.52 18.37 17.51
CA GLY A 99 -7.90 18.16 18.82
C GLY A 99 -7.25 16.77 19.01
N LEU A 100 -7.01 16.01 17.94
CA LEU A 100 -6.39 14.69 18.00
C LEU A 100 -5.19 14.57 17.04
N ALA A 101 -4.06 14.13 17.58
CA ALA A 101 -2.91 13.68 16.79
C ALA A 101 -2.99 12.16 16.66
N VAL A 102 -2.92 11.65 15.43
CA VAL A 102 -3.03 10.21 15.14
C VAL A 102 -1.79 9.74 14.38
N TRP A 103 -1.16 8.69 14.89
CA TRP A 103 -0.01 8.06 14.22
C TRP A 103 -0.02 6.54 14.33
N TYR A 104 0.72 5.94 13.41
CA TYR A 104 0.89 4.50 13.27
C TYR A 104 2.38 4.15 13.34
N MET A 105 2.69 2.94 13.79
CA MET A 105 3.99 2.34 13.54
C MET A 105 3.93 1.71 12.15
N ARG A 106 4.58 2.35 11.19
CA ARG A 106 4.58 1.91 9.79
C ARG A 106 5.94 1.33 9.44
N LYS A 107 5.98 0.24 8.67
CA LYS A 107 7.25 -0.29 8.15
C LYS A 107 7.95 0.76 7.28
N LYS A 108 9.24 0.96 7.51
CA LYS A 108 10.07 1.85 6.68
C LYS A 108 10.08 1.37 5.23
N PRO A 109 9.86 2.25 4.24
CA PRO A 109 9.88 1.86 2.82
C PRO A 109 11.20 1.23 2.37
N SER A 110 12.33 1.67 2.95
CA SER A 110 13.67 1.17 2.64
C SER A 110 13.96 -0.23 3.22
N VAL A 111 13.08 -0.76 4.07
CA VAL A 111 13.31 -2.04 4.74
C VAL A 111 12.48 -3.15 4.09
N ILE A 112 13.20 -4.19 3.67
CA ILE A 112 12.63 -5.43 3.17
C ILE A 112 12.63 -6.46 4.30
N CYS A 113 11.46 -6.70 4.88
CA CYS A 113 11.19 -7.70 5.91
C CYS A 113 9.71 -8.13 5.84
N VAL A 114 9.40 -9.31 6.38
CA VAL A 114 8.03 -9.85 6.45
C VAL A 114 7.44 -9.53 7.82
N GLU A 115 6.24 -8.94 7.81
CA GLU A 115 5.45 -8.70 9.00
C GLU A 115 4.27 -9.68 9.05
N TYR A 116 4.20 -10.45 10.13
CA TYR A 116 3.10 -11.40 10.39
C TYR A 116 1.97 -10.80 11.23
N ARG A 117 2.10 -9.54 11.67
CA ARG A 117 1.09 -8.86 12.48
C ARG A 117 -0.02 -8.35 11.58
N THR A 118 -1.25 -8.73 11.90
CA THR A 118 -2.43 -8.44 11.07
C THR A 118 -3.14 -7.13 11.44
N PHE A 119 -2.85 -6.56 12.62
CA PHE A 119 -3.56 -5.38 13.10
C PHE A 119 -2.68 -4.46 13.94
N HIS A 120 -2.51 -3.23 13.47
CA HIS A 120 -1.84 -2.15 14.21
C HIS A 120 -2.90 -1.15 14.67
N ARG A 121 -3.05 -0.99 15.99
CA ARG A 121 -3.91 0.05 16.53
C ARG A 121 -3.24 1.41 16.33
N PRO A 122 -3.98 2.44 15.85
CA PRO A 122 -3.47 3.80 15.89
C PRO A 122 -3.19 4.19 17.33
N LYS A 123 -2.14 4.99 17.52
CA LYS A 123 -1.98 5.77 18.74
C LYS A 123 -2.60 7.14 18.53
N ILE A 124 -3.32 7.59 19.55
CA ILE A 124 -4.10 8.82 19.52
C ILE A 124 -3.75 9.61 20.77
N GLU A 125 -3.34 10.87 20.59
CA GLU A 125 -3.07 11.81 21.68
C GLU A 125 -3.90 13.07 21.46
N SER A 126 -4.36 13.67 22.56
CA SER A 126 -5.01 14.97 22.52
C SER A 126 -4.00 16.07 22.22
N CYS A 127 -4.41 17.05 21.42
CA CYS A 127 -3.61 18.22 21.08
C CYS A 127 -4.48 19.50 21.10
N PRO A 128 -3.86 20.68 21.19
CA PRO A 128 -4.59 21.95 21.15
C PRO A 128 -5.39 22.10 19.86
N CYS A 129 -6.60 22.64 19.94
CA CYS A 129 -7.40 22.90 18.76
C CYS A 129 -6.77 24.01 17.91
N SER A 130 -6.79 23.84 16.58
CA SER A 130 -6.43 24.90 15.63
C SER A 130 -7.69 25.48 14.96
N LEU A 131 -7.55 26.54 14.17
CA LEU A 131 -8.70 27.14 13.48
C LEU A 131 -9.29 26.17 12.43
N GLU A 132 -8.44 25.33 11.84
CA GLU A 132 -8.82 24.27 10.88
C GLU A 132 -9.77 23.22 11.47
N ASP A 133 -9.83 23.10 12.79
CA ASP A 133 -10.73 22.15 13.46
C ASP A 133 -12.20 22.59 13.42
N PHE A 134 -12.45 23.87 13.09
CA PHE A 134 -13.78 24.43 12.98
C PHE A 134 -14.26 24.40 11.53
N LEU A 135 -15.42 23.78 11.30
CA LEU A 135 -15.99 23.58 9.95
C LEU A 135 -16.13 24.89 9.15
N TRP A 136 -16.48 26.00 9.82
CA TRP A 136 -16.66 27.31 9.19
C TRP A 136 -15.34 27.94 8.70
N TYR A 137 -14.17 27.50 9.19
CA TYR A 137 -12.89 28.10 8.81
C TYR A 137 -12.57 27.93 7.32
N HIS A 138 -13.08 26.86 6.70
CA HIS A 138 -12.97 26.67 5.26
C HIS A 138 -14.06 27.41 4.45
N GLU A 139 -15.03 28.03 5.12
CA GLU A 139 -16.17 28.71 4.52
C GLU A 139 -16.05 30.24 4.68
N PHE A 140 -15.06 30.83 4.02
CA PHE A 140 -14.76 32.28 4.07
C PHE A 140 -15.91 33.21 3.61
N ASN A 141 -16.96 32.68 2.99
CA ASN A 141 -18.04 33.47 2.37
C ASN A 141 -19.22 33.83 3.30
N HIS A 142 -19.18 33.45 4.59
CA HIS A 142 -20.30 33.68 5.52
C HIS A 142 -20.15 34.88 6.46
N SER A 143 -19.06 35.65 6.34
CA SER A 143 -18.90 36.88 7.13
C SER A 143 -19.54 38.07 6.39
N GLU A 144 -20.59 38.65 6.96
CA GLU A 144 -21.12 39.93 6.46
C GLU A 144 -20.10 41.05 6.73
N PRO A 145 -19.83 41.95 5.76
CA PRO A 145 -18.99 43.10 6.00
C PRO A 145 -19.67 44.06 7.00
N ASN A 146 -18.92 44.45 8.04
CA ASN A 146 -19.31 45.47 9.02
C ASN A 146 -19.38 46.87 8.41
#